data_AF-A0A7Y3KU28-F1
#
_entry.id   AF-A0A7Y3KU28-F1
#
_cell.length_a   1.000
_cell.length_b   1.000
_cell.length_c   1.000
_cell.angle_alpha   90.00
_cell.angle_beta   90.00
_cell.angle_gamma   90.00
#
_symmetry.space_group_name_H-M   'P 1'
#
loop_
_entity.id
_entity.type
_entity.pdbx_description
1 polymer ?
#
loop_
_entity_poly.entity_id
_entity_poly.type
_entity_poly.pdbx_seq_one_letter_code
_entity_poly.pdbx_strand_id
1 'polypeptide(L)'
;MTTNSDVLEKLRQEWRFTSHGDESRRSYVALVSKHPEVALIGLTDMGDVVHTLEAKGGRSVLERAAIISALLQEAEDVHVHRALLQTMIPGIVSVCRQLRFGEGIVDDPSETLGTALGLASELMIDWSGQTRQYAAPDLLSALRGRLRRWLLKEKAARHALGQHEFGEESAREASLLLTRLESLQGGPFERLSRITYARVFEGKTLRDVARDDCSSPATLQRELQRFAVRFLI
;
A
#
# COMPACT_ATOMS: atom_id res chain seq x y z
N MET A 1 13.94 -12.63 11.32
CA MET A 1 13.00 -11.52 11.02
C MET A 1 13.58 -10.73 9.89
N THR A 2 12.88 -10.73 8.76
CA THR A 2 13.33 -10.23 7.45
C THR A 2 13.53 -8.72 7.48
N THR A 3 14.68 -8.29 6.97
CA THR A 3 15.10 -6.90 6.79
C THR A 3 14.08 -6.13 5.96
N ASN A 4 13.23 -5.35 6.63
CA ASN A 4 12.30 -4.44 5.97
C ASN A 4 13.12 -3.28 5.38
N SER A 5 13.62 -3.48 4.17
CA SER A 5 14.43 -2.49 3.47
C SER A 5 13.54 -1.30 3.13
N ASP A 6 13.92 -0.14 3.67
CA ASP A 6 13.30 1.16 3.42
C ASP A 6 13.13 1.38 1.90
N VAL A 7 11.89 1.62 1.47
CA VAL A 7 11.51 1.85 0.07
C VAL A 7 12.32 3.01 -0.53
N LEU A 8 12.60 4.05 0.27
CA LEU A 8 13.41 5.18 -0.16
C LEU A 8 14.85 4.78 -0.42
N GLU A 9 15.41 3.91 0.42
CA GLU A 9 16.78 3.46 0.27
C GLU A 9 16.95 2.62 -0.99
N LYS A 10 15.99 1.73 -1.29
CA LYS A 10 15.94 1.00 -2.58
C LYS A 10 15.91 1.94 -3.78
N LEU A 11 15.00 2.92 -3.77
CA LEU A 11 14.86 3.88 -4.86
C LEU A 11 16.13 4.71 -5.08
N ARG A 12 16.79 5.12 -4.00
CA ARG A 12 18.05 5.88 -4.06
C ARG A 12 19.20 5.01 -4.54
N GLN A 13 19.30 3.78 -4.06
CA GLN A 13 20.34 2.84 -4.49
C GLN A 13 20.21 2.54 -5.97
N GLU A 14 19.02 2.19 -6.44
CA GLU A 14 18.79 1.92 -7.86
C GLU A 14 19.08 3.15 -8.72
N TRP A 15 18.64 4.35 -8.28
CA TRP A 15 18.93 5.59 -8.98
C TRP A 15 20.42 5.84 -9.17
N ARG A 16 21.25 5.63 -8.14
CA ARG A 16 22.71 5.79 -8.23
C ARG A 16 23.35 4.94 -9.33
N PHE A 17 22.77 3.77 -9.64
CA PHE A 17 23.28 2.90 -10.70
C PHE A 17 22.78 3.31 -12.08
N THR A 18 21.55 3.80 -12.20
CA THR A 18 20.93 4.11 -13.49
C THR A 18 21.20 5.54 -13.95
N SER A 19 21.43 6.48 -13.02
CA SER A 19 21.43 7.91 -13.28
C SER A 19 22.60 8.40 -14.16
N HIS A 20 23.71 7.66 -14.19
CA HIS A 20 24.92 8.02 -14.93
C HIS A 20 25.22 7.07 -16.11
N GLY A 21 24.29 6.19 -16.46
CA GLY A 21 24.43 5.25 -17.57
C GLY A 21 24.24 5.88 -18.95
N ASP A 22 24.59 5.14 -20.01
CA ASP A 22 24.50 5.63 -21.39
C ASP A 22 23.06 5.93 -21.85
N GLU A 23 22.07 5.23 -21.29
CA GLU A 23 20.66 5.56 -21.54
C GLU A 23 20.28 6.90 -20.91
N SER A 24 20.67 7.14 -19.65
CA SER A 24 20.45 8.42 -18.97
C SER A 24 21.08 9.59 -19.74
N ARG A 25 22.31 9.39 -20.24
CA ARG A 25 22.98 10.39 -21.11
C ARG A 25 22.22 10.64 -22.41
N ARG A 26 21.70 9.59 -23.07
CA ARG A 26 20.90 9.73 -24.29
C ARG A 26 19.62 10.51 -24.04
N SER A 27 18.89 10.17 -22.98
CA SER A 27 17.70 10.90 -22.56
C SER A 27 18.02 12.35 -22.20
N TYR A 28 19.20 12.61 -21.61
CA TYR A 28 19.65 13.96 -21.27
C TYR A 28 19.90 14.79 -22.53
N VAL A 29 20.63 14.24 -23.50
CA VAL A 29 20.86 14.90 -24.79
C VAL A 29 19.54 15.19 -25.51
N ALA A 30 18.59 14.26 -25.47
CA ALA A 30 17.26 14.45 -26.05
C ALA A 30 16.49 15.57 -25.33
N LEU A 31 16.52 15.62 -23.99
CA LEU A 31 15.89 16.66 -23.19
C LEU A 31 16.47 18.05 -23.52
N VAL A 32 17.79 18.18 -23.55
CA VAL A 32 18.48 19.44 -23.91
C VAL A 32 18.15 19.88 -25.33
N SER A 33 18.08 18.93 -26.27
CA SER A 33 17.74 19.25 -27.66
C SER A 33 16.30 19.74 -27.82
N LYS A 34 15.37 19.27 -27.00
CA LYS A 34 13.95 19.66 -27.05
C LYS A 34 13.65 20.94 -26.26
N HIS A 35 14.43 21.21 -25.20
CA HIS A 35 14.23 22.32 -24.26
C HIS A 35 15.51 23.18 -24.15
N PRO A 36 15.99 23.80 -25.25
CA PRO A 36 17.25 24.56 -25.26
C PRO A 36 17.23 25.80 -24.35
N GLU A 37 16.04 26.31 -24.00
CA GLU A 37 15.84 27.43 -23.07
C GLU A 37 16.09 27.05 -21.61
N VAL A 38 16.02 25.75 -21.28
CA VAL A 38 16.30 25.25 -19.94
C VAL A 38 17.82 25.14 -19.81
N ALA A 39 18.43 26.05 -19.07
CA ALA A 39 19.88 26.21 -18.95
C ALA A 39 20.57 25.04 -18.22
N LEU A 40 20.61 23.85 -18.83
CA LEU A 40 21.26 22.62 -18.36
C LEU A 40 22.74 22.53 -18.75
N ILE A 41 23.35 23.66 -19.13
CA ILE A 41 24.75 23.74 -19.57
C ILE A 41 25.68 23.20 -18.47
N GLY A 42 26.64 22.34 -18.87
CA GLY A 42 27.65 21.77 -17.98
C GLY A 42 27.23 20.49 -17.28
N LEU A 43 26.01 19.99 -17.52
CA LEU A 43 25.56 18.69 -17.04
C LEU A 43 25.82 17.61 -18.09
N THR A 44 25.91 16.35 -17.66
CA THR A 44 26.25 15.22 -18.55
C THR A 44 25.16 14.16 -18.64
N ASP A 45 24.32 14.02 -17.61
CA ASP A 45 23.28 13.00 -17.53
C ASP A 45 22.14 13.41 -16.57
N MET A 46 21.12 12.54 -16.43
CA MET A 46 20.00 12.81 -15.53
C MET A 46 20.37 12.83 -14.05
N GLY A 47 21.46 12.15 -13.66
CA GLY A 47 21.96 12.22 -12.28
C GLY A 47 22.39 13.62 -11.92
N ASP A 48 23.15 14.26 -12.81
CA ASP A 48 23.55 15.66 -12.67
C ASP A 48 22.34 16.59 -12.62
N VAL A 49 21.33 16.36 -13.48
CA VAL A 49 20.08 17.13 -13.47
C VAL A 49 19.41 17.06 -12.10
N VAL A 50 19.19 15.86 -11.56
CA VAL A 50 18.58 15.68 -10.23
C VAL A 50 19.42 16.36 -9.15
N HIS A 51 20.74 16.23 -9.19
CA HIS A 51 21.63 16.85 -8.22
C HIS A 51 21.51 18.39 -8.21
N THR A 52 21.41 19.03 -9.38
CA THR A 52 21.21 20.49 -9.45
C THR A 52 19.85 20.97 -8.94
N LEU A 53 18.85 20.08 -8.91
CA LEU A 53 17.51 20.37 -8.39
C LEU A 53 17.42 20.20 -6.86
N GLU A 54 18.41 19.57 -6.23
CA GLU A 54 18.47 19.45 -4.78
C GLU A 54 18.66 20.83 -4.12
N ALA A 55 18.36 20.92 -2.81
CA ALA A 55 18.44 22.17 -2.06
C ALA A 55 19.85 22.84 -2.11
N LYS A 56 20.91 22.04 -2.30
CA LYS A 56 22.30 22.50 -2.40
C LYS A 56 22.78 22.68 -3.84
N GLY A 57 21.94 22.43 -4.85
CA GLY A 57 22.30 22.42 -6.26
C GLY A 57 22.48 23.80 -6.92
N GLY A 58 22.38 24.89 -6.15
CA GLY A 58 22.74 26.24 -6.60
C GLY A 58 21.76 26.94 -7.55
N ARG A 59 20.70 26.27 -8.00
CA ARG A 59 19.69 26.86 -8.90
C ARG A 59 18.71 27.78 -8.17
N SER A 60 18.22 28.79 -8.86
CA SER A 60 17.11 29.63 -8.40
C SER A 60 15.78 28.86 -8.42
N VAL A 61 14.77 29.40 -7.75
CA VAL A 61 13.40 28.82 -7.76
C VAL A 61 12.83 28.77 -9.18
N LEU A 62 13.06 29.81 -9.98
CA LEU A 62 12.55 29.90 -11.35
C LEU A 62 13.23 28.88 -12.27
N GLU A 63 14.56 28.73 -12.17
CA GLU A 63 15.28 27.70 -12.92
C GLU A 63 14.80 26.29 -12.57
N ARG A 64 14.64 25.98 -11.27
CA ARG A 64 14.09 24.68 -10.86
C ARG A 64 12.69 24.45 -11.42
N ALA A 65 11.82 25.45 -11.39
CA ALA A 65 10.48 25.34 -11.93
C ALA A 65 10.48 25.07 -13.44
N ALA A 66 11.35 25.75 -14.19
CA ALA A 66 11.51 25.54 -15.63
C ALA A 66 12.02 24.12 -15.93
N ILE A 67 13.05 23.66 -15.23
CA ILE A 67 13.60 22.30 -15.39
C ILE A 67 12.52 21.25 -15.07
N ILE A 68 11.79 21.40 -13.96
CA ILE A 68 10.72 20.46 -13.60
C ILE A 68 9.59 20.46 -14.64
N SER A 69 9.24 21.62 -15.21
CA SER A 69 8.26 21.70 -16.30
C SER A 69 8.74 20.93 -17.53
N ALA A 70 10.01 21.06 -17.92
CA ALA A 70 10.58 20.31 -19.05
C ALA A 70 10.64 18.81 -18.78
N LEU A 71 11.05 18.41 -17.56
CA LEU A 71 11.02 17.01 -17.14
C LEU A 71 9.60 16.42 -17.20
N LEU A 72 8.58 17.17 -16.77
CA LEU A 72 7.19 16.73 -16.86
C LEU A 72 6.75 16.58 -18.32
N GLN A 73 7.07 17.56 -19.17
CA GLN A 73 6.71 17.52 -20.58
C GLN A 73 7.31 16.29 -21.29
N GLU A 74 8.50 15.85 -20.89
CA GLU A 74 9.20 14.70 -21.47
C GLU A 74 9.08 13.40 -20.64
N ALA A 75 8.16 13.34 -19.67
CA ALA A 75 8.02 12.21 -18.75
C ALA A 75 7.61 10.87 -19.39
N GLU A 76 7.34 10.81 -20.70
CA GLU A 76 7.21 9.53 -21.42
C GLU A 76 8.55 8.77 -21.50
N ASP A 77 9.68 9.48 -21.51
CA ASP A 77 11.00 8.86 -21.43
C ASP A 77 11.24 8.33 -20.00
N VAL A 78 11.63 7.05 -19.90
CA VAL A 78 11.77 6.36 -18.61
C VAL A 78 12.82 6.99 -17.70
N HIS A 79 13.92 7.53 -18.25
CA HIS A 79 14.99 8.14 -17.46
C HIS A 79 14.62 9.57 -17.05
N VAL A 80 13.91 10.32 -17.90
CA VAL A 80 13.32 11.61 -17.57
C VAL A 80 12.28 11.47 -16.46
N HIS A 81 11.34 10.54 -16.62
CA HIS A 81 10.31 10.22 -15.64
C HIS A 81 10.91 9.90 -14.28
N ARG A 82 11.95 9.05 -14.29
CA ARG A 82 12.65 8.65 -13.08
C ARG A 82 13.37 9.82 -12.44
N ALA A 83 14.02 10.69 -13.22
CA ALA A 83 14.64 11.92 -12.73
C ALA A 83 13.61 12.82 -12.04
N LEU A 84 12.47 13.05 -12.68
CA LEU A 84 11.36 13.82 -12.13
C LEU A 84 10.87 13.20 -10.81
N LEU A 85 10.63 11.89 -10.79
CA LEU A 85 10.19 11.20 -9.58
C LEU A 85 11.19 11.38 -8.44
N GLN A 86 12.48 11.21 -8.69
CA GLN A 86 13.54 11.40 -7.68
C GLN A 86 13.56 12.82 -7.12
N THR A 87 13.44 13.83 -7.99
CA THR A 87 13.33 15.24 -7.57
C THR A 87 12.10 15.48 -6.68
N MET A 88 11.00 14.77 -6.93
CA MET A 88 9.74 14.97 -6.22
C MET A 88 9.63 14.21 -4.89
N ILE A 89 10.50 13.23 -4.61
CA ILE A 89 10.49 12.41 -3.38
C ILE A 89 10.35 13.26 -2.11
N PRO A 90 11.14 14.32 -1.86
CA PRO A 90 11.00 15.12 -0.64
C PRO A 90 9.62 15.77 -0.51
N GLY A 91 9.04 16.21 -1.62
CA GLY A 91 7.68 16.77 -1.68
C GLY A 91 6.62 15.71 -1.38
N ILE A 92 6.77 14.52 -1.96
CA ILE A 92 5.87 13.36 -1.73
C ILE A 92 5.88 12.97 -0.25
N VAL A 93 7.07 12.82 0.36
CA VAL A 93 7.22 12.53 1.79
C VAL A 93 6.55 13.61 2.65
N SER A 94 6.71 14.89 2.28
CA SER A 94 6.04 16.00 2.98
C SER A 94 4.51 15.89 2.90
N VAL A 95 3.96 15.56 1.72
CA VAL A 95 2.52 15.32 1.55
C VAL A 95 2.04 14.17 2.44
N CYS A 96 2.76 13.05 2.47
CA CYS A 96 2.42 11.93 3.35
C CYS A 96 2.40 12.37 4.83
N ARG A 97 3.43 13.08 5.29
CA ARG A 97 3.50 13.58 6.67
C ARG A 97 2.34 14.53 7.00
N GLN A 98 1.98 15.44 6.08
CA GLN A 98 0.87 16.38 6.29
C GLN A 98 -0.50 15.70 6.39
N LEU A 99 -0.67 14.56 5.72
CA LEU A 99 -1.89 13.76 5.80
C LEU A 99 -1.95 12.88 7.06
N ARG A 100 -0.95 12.96 7.94
CA ARG A 100 -0.86 12.20 9.21
C ARG A 100 -1.04 10.69 9.02
N PHE A 101 -0.51 10.17 7.91
CA PHE A 101 -0.44 8.73 7.72
C PHE A 101 0.36 8.09 8.87
N GLY A 102 -0.20 7.05 9.50
CA GLY A 102 0.36 6.41 10.70
C GLY A 102 -0.35 6.77 12.02
N GLU A 103 -1.28 7.74 12.04
CA GLU A 103 -2.21 7.94 13.18
C GLU A 103 -3.38 6.94 13.14
N GLY A 104 -3.07 5.64 13.00
CA GLY A 104 -4.05 4.54 13.12
C GLY A 104 -4.94 4.26 11.91
N ILE A 105 -4.70 4.90 10.75
CA ILE A 105 -5.43 4.62 9.50
C ILE A 105 -4.64 3.69 8.57
N VAL A 106 -3.31 3.66 8.64
CA VAL A 106 -2.47 2.74 7.85
C VAL A 106 -1.40 2.18 8.77
N ASP A 107 -1.27 0.85 8.79
CA ASP A 107 -0.46 0.11 9.76
C ASP A 107 1.04 0.13 9.40
N ASP A 108 1.38 0.27 8.12
CA ASP A 108 2.77 0.38 7.64
C ASP A 108 3.03 1.72 6.88
N PRO A 109 3.90 2.60 7.41
CA PRO A 109 4.34 3.80 6.69
C PRO A 109 4.98 3.52 5.32
N SER A 110 5.58 2.35 5.14
CA SER A 110 6.25 1.94 3.90
C SER A 110 5.23 1.69 2.78
N GLU A 111 4.09 1.07 3.10
CA GLU A 111 2.99 0.82 2.17
C GLU A 111 2.34 2.13 1.71
N THR A 112 2.14 3.06 2.65
CA THR A 112 1.64 4.41 2.34
C THR A 112 2.56 5.11 1.35
N LEU A 113 3.86 5.09 1.63
CA LEU A 113 4.84 5.75 0.78
C LEU A 113 4.93 5.09 -0.59
N GLY A 114 4.89 3.76 -0.66
CA GLY A 114 4.83 3.01 -1.92
C GLY A 114 3.60 3.41 -2.75
N THR A 115 2.43 3.52 -2.13
CA THR A 115 1.20 3.99 -2.77
C THR A 115 1.34 5.43 -3.27
N ALA A 116 1.91 6.32 -2.46
CA ALA A 116 2.13 7.71 -2.85
C ALA A 116 3.09 7.84 -4.04
N LEU A 117 4.16 7.04 -4.07
CA LEU A 117 5.11 6.99 -5.19
C LEU A 117 4.46 6.45 -6.46
N GLY A 118 3.65 5.38 -6.35
CA GLY A 118 2.88 4.84 -7.48
C GLY A 118 1.91 5.86 -8.06
N LEU A 119 1.09 6.49 -7.21
CA LEU A 119 0.16 7.54 -7.65
C LEU A 119 0.86 8.78 -8.23
N ALA A 120 2.03 9.14 -7.70
CA ALA A 120 2.83 10.23 -8.25
C ALA A 120 3.38 9.87 -9.64
N SER A 121 3.86 8.64 -9.80
CA SER A 121 4.33 8.11 -11.09
C SER A 121 3.21 8.12 -12.13
N GLU A 122 2.03 7.62 -11.80
CA GLU A 122 0.86 7.69 -12.69
C GLU A 122 0.50 9.13 -13.07
N LEU A 123 0.48 10.04 -12.10
CA LEU A 123 0.22 11.46 -12.34
C LEU A 123 1.21 12.10 -13.32
N MET A 124 2.49 11.76 -13.23
CA MET A 124 3.53 12.28 -14.12
C MET A 124 3.35 11.79 -15.55
N ILE A 125 2.98 10.52 -15.73
CA ILE A 125 2.67 9.94 -17.05
C ILE A 125 1.38 10.55 -17.62
N ASP A 126 0.30 10.62 -16.83
CA ASP A 126 -0.97 11.24 -17.22
C ASP A 126 -0.80 12.68 -17.72
N TRP A 127 0.19 13.39 -17.16
CA TRP A 127 0.45 14.80 -17.43
C TRP A 127 1.65 15.01 -18.36
N SER A 128 2.22 13.94 -18.92
CA SER A 128 3.30 14.06 -19.88
C SER A 128 2.84 14.80 -21.14
N GLY A 129 3.78 15.50 -21.80
CA GLY A 129 3.49 16.39 -22.92
C GLY A 129 2.83 17.72 -22.52
N GLN A 130 2.40 17.92 -21.27
CA GLN A 130 1.77 19.17 -20.84
C GLN A 130 2.81 20.19 -20.37
N THR A 131 2.70 21.42 -20.87
CA THR A 131 3.50 22.54 -20.37
C THR A 131 2.84 23.17 -19.15
N ARG A 132 3.53 23.17 -18.00
CA ARG A 132 3.03 23.71 -16.73
C ARG A 132 4.10 24.49 -15.98
N GLN A 133 3.95 25.81 -15.91
CA GLN A 133 4.89 26.70 -15.22
C GLN A 133 5.11 26.32 -13.74
N TYR A 134 4.09 25.78 -13.09
CA TYR A 134 4.12 25.37 -11.68
C TYR A 134 3.93 23.85 -11.52
N ALA A 135 4.58 23.06 -12.39
CA ALA A 135 4.47 21.61 -12.43
C ALA A 135 4.65 20.91 -11.06
N ALA A 136 5.70 21.25 -10.30
CA ALA A 136 5.94 20.63 -8.98
C ALA A 136 4.79 20.83 -7.98
N PRO A 137 4.39 22.07 -7.62
CA PRO A 137 3.30 22.26 -6.67
C PRO A 137 1.96 21.73 -7.20
N ASP A 138 1.70 21.78 -8.51
CA ASP A 138 0.49 21.19 -9.11
C ASP A 138 0.45 19.67 -8.92
N LEU A 139 1.55 18.98 -9.23
CA LEU A 139 1.68 17.53 -9.04
C LEU A 139 1.49 17.15 -7.56
N LEU A 140 2.12 17.87 -6.64
CA LEU A 140 1.98 17.60 -5.19
C LEU A 140 0.56 17.88 -4.69
N SER A 141 -0.10 18.92 -5.19
CA SER A 141 -1.50 19.22 -4.86
C SER A 141 -2.45 18.14 -5.38
N ALA A 142 -2.25 17.70 -6.62
CA ALA A 142 -3.02 16.61 -7.23
C ALA A 142 -2.81 15.28 -6.49
N LEU A 143 -1.55 14.95 -6.17
CA LEU A 143 -1.19 13.77 -5.38
C LEU A 143 -1.87 13.80 -4.01
N ARG A 144 -1.80 14.92 -3.29
CA ARG A 144 -2.48 15.09 -2.00
C ARG A 144 -3.99 14.84 -2.12
N GLY A 145 -4.61 15.30 -3.21
CA GLY A 145 -6.02 15.03 -3.51
C GLY A 145 -6.31 13.54 -3.75
N ARG A 146 -5.48 12.85 -4.56
CA ARG A 146 -5.60 11.40 -4.82
C ARG A 146 -5.43 10.60 -3.52
N LEU A 147 -4.41 10.91 -2.74
CA LEU A 147 -4.12 10.27 -1.45
C LEU A 147 -5.24 10.45 -0.42
N ARG A 148 -5.83 11.64 -0.31
CA ARG A 148 -7.00 11.86 0.55
C ARG A 148 -8.19 10.98 0.18
N ARG A 149 -8.47 10.85 -1.12
CA ARG A 149 -9.58 9.98 -1.58
C ARG A 149 -9.28 8.51 -1.32
N TRP A 150 -8.03 8.08 -1.55
CA TRP A 150 -7.59 6.73 -1.22
C TRP A 150 -7.76 6.44 0.28
N LEU A 151 -7.27 7.33 1.15
CA LEU A 151 -7.44 7.24 2.60
C LEU A 151 -8.90 7.07 3.05
N LEU A 152 -9.81 7.85 2.47
CA LEU A 152 -11.23 7.77 2.82
C LEU A 152 -11.82 6.42 2.43
N LYS A 153 -11.39 5.84 1.30
CA LYS A 153 -11.78 4.50 0.88
C LYS A 153 -11.24 3.43 1.84
N GLU A 154 -9.97 3.51 2.21
CA GLU A 154 -9.35 2.57 3.16
C GLU A 154 -10.00 2.63 4.54
N LYS A 155 -10.31 3.84 5.03
CA LYS A 155 -11.03 4.01 6.29
C LYS A 155 -12.43 3.41 6.23
N ALA A 156 -13.16 3.60 5.13
CA ALA A 156 -14.48 3.01 4.94
C ALA A 156 -14.41 1.49 4.86
N ALA A 157 -13.41 0.93 4.17
CA ALA A 157 -13.19 -0.50 4.07
C ALA A 157 -12.90 -1.14 5.43
N ARG A 158 -12.01 -0.53 6.24
CA ARG A 158 -11.76 -0.98 7.62
C ARG A 158 -13.02 -0.94 8.48
N HIS A 159 -13.81 0.13 8.38
CA HIS A 159 -15.06 0.24 9.13
C HIS A 159 -16.06 -0.87 8.73
N ALA A 160 -16.19 -1.15 7.43
CA ALA A 160 -17.06 -2.23 6.96
C ALA A 160 -16.62 -3.61 7.47
N LEU A 161 -15.31 -3.88 7.51
CA LEU A 161 -14.76 -5.12 8.06
C LEU A 161 -15.01 -5.24 9.57
N GLY A 162 -14.76 -4.17 10.34
CA GLY A 162 -15.06 -4.17 11.77
C GLY A 162 -16.55 -4.36 12.07
N GLN A 163 -17.43 -3.77 11.26
CA GLN A 163 -18.88 -4.01 11.38
C GLN A 163 -19.29 -5.45 11.06
N HIS A 164 -18.57 -6.15 10.17
CA HIS A 164 -18.82 -7.57 9.94
C HIS A 164 -18.38 -8.43 11.13
N GLU A 165 -17.28 -8.10 11.80
CA GLU A 165 -16.85 -8.80 13.02
C GLU A 165 -17.86 -8.65 14.16
N PHE A 166 -18.37 -7.42 14.41
CA PHE A 166 -19.45 -7.20 15.39
C PHE A 166 -20.78 -7.84 14.97
N GLY A 167 -21.07 -7.90 13.67
CA GLY A 167 -22.25 -8.58 13.13
C GLY A 167 -22.18 -10.10 13.32
N GLU A 168 -20.99 -10.70 13.18
CA GLU A 168 -20.77 -12.12 13.47
C GLU A 168 -20.88 -12.42 14.96
N GLU A 169 -20.36 -11.57 15.85
CA GLU A 169 -20.54 -11.73 17.31
C GLU A 169 -22.01 -11.64 17.72
N SER A 170 -22.76 -10.65 17.20
CA SER A 170 -24.20 -10.53 17.48
C SER A 170 -25.01 -11.68 16.89
N ALA A 171 -24.64 -12.20 15.71
CA ALA A 171 -25.26 -13.39 15.13
C ALA A 171 -24.91 -14.68 15.89
N ARG A 172 -23.73 -14.75 16.51
CA ARG A 172 -23.34 -15.82 17.45
C ARG A 172 -24.17 -15.74 18.72
N GLU A 173 -24.28 -14.57 19.35
CA GLU A 173 -25.11 -14.35 20.54
C GLU A 173 -26.60 -14.63 20.30
N ALA A 174 -27.11 -14.34 19.10
CA ALA A 174 -28.49 -14.64 18.71
C ALA A 174 -28.69 -16.08 18.19
N SER A 175 -27.64 -16.91 18.15
CA SER A 175 -27.72 -18.26 17.59
C SER A 175 -28.39 -19.22 18.56
N LEU A 176 -29.59 -19.70 18.19
CA LEU A 176 -30.29 -20.79 18.90
C LEU A 176 -29.42 -22.04 19.07
N LEU A 177 -28.50 -22.29 18.12
CA LEU A 177 -27.53 -23.38 18.23
C LEU A 177 -26.51 -23.12 19.35
N LEU A 178 -26.01 -21.89 19.47
CA LEU A 178 -25.06 -21.53 20.52
C LEU A 178 -25.71 -21.69 21.90
N THR A 179 -26.92 -21.15 22.09
CA THR A 179 -27.67 -21.31 23.34
C THR A 179 -27.90 -22.78 23.70
N ARG A 180 -28.21 -23.64 22.71
CA ARG A 180 -28.33 -25.09 22.92
C ARG A 180 -27.01 -25.72 23.35
N LEU A 181 -25.89 -25.35 22.73
CA LEU A 181 -24.56 -25.88 23.08
C LEU A 181 -24.12 -25.43 24.48
N GLU A 182 -24.40 -24.18 24.86
CA GLU A 182 -24.12 -23.65 26.20
C GLU A 182 -24.93 -24.36 27.29
N SER A 183 -26.20 -24.68 27.03
CA SER A 183 -27.04 -25.43 27.98
C SER A 183 -26.53 -26.85 28.28
N LEU A 184 -25.62 -27.37 27.45
CA LEU A 184 -25.02 -28.69 27.58
C LEU A 184 -23.64 -28.67 28.25
N GLN A 185 -23.14 -27.49 28.68
CA GLN A 185 -21.91 -27.37 29.45
C GLN A 185 -22.05 -28.00 30.85
N GLY A 186 -21.00 -28.68 31.33
CA GLY A 186 -21.01 -29.39 32.62
C GLY A 186 -21.84 -30.68 32.64
N GLY A 187 -22.44 -31.06 31.50
CA GLY A 187 -23.28 -32.23 31.35
C GLY A 187 -22.58 -33.42 30.67
N PRO A 188 -23.27 -34.56 30.52
CA PRO A 188 -22.72 -35.77 29.90
C PRO A 188 -22.36 -35.60 28.41
N PHE A 189 -22.78 -34.51 27.77
CA PHE A 189 -22.51 -34.22 26.36
C PHE A 189 -21.53 -33.05 26.15
N GLU A 190 -20.88 -32.55 27.21
CA GLU A 190 -19.97 -31.41 27.17
C GLU A 190 -18.85 -31.59 26.14
N ARG A 191 -18.30 -32.81 26.04
CA ARG A 191 -17.27 -33.11 25.04
C ARG A 191 -17.76 -32.84 23.62
N LEU A 192 -18.96 -33.32 23.27
CA LEU A 192 -19.51 -33.18 21.92
C LEU A 192 -20.02 -31.77 21.65
N SER A 193 -20.53 -31.07 22.67
CA SER A 193 -20.92 -29.66 22.54
C SER A 193 -19.70 -28.78 22.29
N ARG A 194 -18.61 -28.96 23.03
CA ARG A 194 -17.33 -28.25 22.83
C ARG A 194 -16.74 -28.50 21.45
N ILE A 195 -16.72 -29.75 20.98
CA ILE A 195 -16.23 -30.09 19.64
C ILE A 195 -17.12 -29.47 18.56
N THR A 196 -18.44 -29.49 18.74
CA THR A 196 -19.38 -28.86 17.80
C THR A 196 -19.18 -27.35 17.76
N TYR A 197 -18.96 -26.70 18.90
CA TYR A 197 -18.65 -25.28 18.99
C TYR A 197 -17.36 -24.95 18.22
N ALA A 198 -16.29 -25.70 18.48
CA ALA A 198 -15.01 -25.53 17.81
C ALA A 198 -15.11 -25.68 16.27
N ARG A 199 -15.99 -26.57 15.80
CA ARG A 199 -16.21 -26.75 14.35
C ARG A 199 -17.06 -25.66 13.71
N VAL A 200 -18.12 -25.23 14.39
CA VAL A 200 -19.15 -24.34 13.80
C VAL A 200 -18.81 -22.86 14.02
N PHE A 201 -18.26 -22.50 15.18
CA PHE A 201 -18.02 -21.10 15.56
C PHE A 201 -16.53 -20.72 15.53
N GLU A 202 -15.61 -21.67 15.75
CA GLU A 202 -14.16 -21.41 15.63
C GLU A 202 -13.56 -21.83 14.28
N GLY A 203 -14.37 -22.44 13.39
CA GLY A 203 -13.96 -22.83 12.04
C GLY A 203 -12.92 -23.97 11.98
N LYS A 204 -12.72 -24.73 13.07
CA LYS A 204 -11.74 -25.83 13.08
C LYS A 204 -12.18 -27.00 12.20
N THR A 205 -11.23 -27.61 11.50
CA THR A 205 -11.53 -28.75 10.62
C THR A 205 -11.83 -30.00 11.44
N LEU A 206 -12.59 -30.96 10.88
CA LEU A 206 -12.87 -32.25 11.54
C LEU A 206 -11.59 -33.01 11.92
N ARG A 207 -10.54 -32.89 11.10
CA ARG A 207 -9.26 -33.57 11.36
C ARG A 207 -8.54 -32.96 12.55
N ASP A 208 -8.56 -31.63 12.68
CA ASP A 208 -7.92 -30.93 13.79
C ASP A 208 -8.62 -31.26 15.10
N VAL A 209 -9.95 -31.15 15.15
CA VAL A 209 -10.68 -31.47 16.38
C VAL A 209 -10.61 -32.96 16.73
N ALA A 210 -10.54 -33.87 15.75
CA ALA A 210 -10.35 -35.29 15.99
C ALA A 210 -8.97 -35.61 16.59
N ARG A 211 -7.93 -34.93 16.10
CA ARG A 211 -6.58 -35.04 16.65
C ARG A 211 -6.53 -34.54 18.09
N ASP A 212 -7.09 -33.36 18.35
CA ASP A 212 -7.08 -32.73 19.68
C ASP A 212 -7.92 -33.51 20.70
N ASP A 213 -8.93 -34.23 20.22
CA ASP A 213 -9.80 -35.11 20.99
C ASP A 213 -9.31 -36.58 21.03
N CYS A 214 -8.15 -36.89 20.45
CA CYS A 214 -7.57 -38.23 20.38
C CYS A 214 -8.51 -39.29 19.80
N SER A 215 -9.37 -38.90 18.85
CA SER A 215 -10.39 -39.75 18.23
C SER A 215 -10.12 -39.96 16.74
N SER A 216 -10.62 -41.08 16.19
CA SER A 216 -10.58 -41.25 14.73
C SER A 216 -11.58 -40.30 14.05
N PRO A 217 -11.24 -39.63 12.93
CA PRO A 217 -12.16 -38.70 12.26
C PRO A 217 -13.49 -39.34 11.86
N ALA A 218 -13.46 -40.61 11.43
CA ALA A 218 -14.66 -41.35 11.02
C ALA A 218 -15.56 -41.75 12.19
N THR A 219 -14.99 -41.98 13.38
CA THR A 219 -15.77 -42.23 14.60
C THR A 219 -16.37 -40.92 15.10
N LEU A 220 -15.55 -39.86 15.19
CA LEU A 220 -16.00 -38.56 15.66
C LEU A 220 -17.11 -37.97 14.77
N GLN A 221 -17.01 -38.12 13.44
CA GLN A 221 -18.06 -37.69 12.52
C GLN A 221 -19.40 -38.37 12.81
N ARG A 222 -19.41 -39.69 13.08
CA ARG A 222 -20.63 -40.43 13.40
C ARG A 222 -21.21 -40.02 14.75
N GLU A 223 -20.36 -39.76 15.75
CA GLU A 223 -20.79 -39.23 17.05
C GLU A 223 -21.43 -37.85 16.91
N LEU A 224 -20.80 -36.94 16.16
CA LEU A 224 -21.31 -35.58 15.92
C LEU A 224 -22.63 -35.60 15.14
N GLN A 225 -22.79 -36.49 14.16
CA GLN A 225 -24.06 -36.65 13.44
C GLN A 225 -25.20 -37.10 14.36
N ARG A 226 -24.95 -38.11 15.20
CA ARG A 226 -25.94 -38.59 16.17
C ARG A 226 -26.28 -37.54 17.21
N PHE A 227 -25.28 -36.79 17.67
CA PHE A 227 -25.45 -35.68 18.60
C PHE A 227 -26.29 -34.57 17.98
N ALA A 228 -26.01 -34.18 16.73
CA ALA A 228 -26.75 -33.15 16.03
C ALA A 228 -28.23 -33.47 15.87
N VAL A 229 -28.56 -34.69 15.40
CA VAL A 229 -29.94 -35.14 15.22
C VAL A 229 -30.72 -35.21 16.54
N ARG A 230 -30.05 -35.53 17.64
CA ARG A 230 -30.72 -35.75 18.93
C ARG A 230 -30.89 -34.50 19.77
N PHE A 231 -29.99 -33.52 19.63
CA PHE A 231 -29.90 -32.39 20.57
C PHE A 231 -29.85 -31.01 19.91
N LEU A 232 -29.51 -30.93 18.62
CA LEU A 232 -29.23 -29.65 17.96
C LEU A 232 -30.21 -29.31 16.83
N ILE A 233 -30.89 -30.31 16.26
CA ILE A 233 -31.98 -30.18 15.29
C ILE A 233 -33.29 -30.33 16.06
#